data_AF-X1TGA9-F1
#
_entry.id   AF-X1TGA9-F1
#
_cell.length_a   1.000
_cell.length_b   1.000
_cell.length_c   1.000
_cell.angle_alpha   90.00
_cell.angle_beta   90.00
_cell.angle_gamma   90.00
#
_symmetry.space_group_name_H-M   'P 1'
#
loop_
_entity.id
_entity.type
_entity.pdbx_description
1 polymer ?
#
loop_
_entity_poly.entity_id
_entity_poly.type
_entity_poly.pdbx_seq_one_letter_code
_entity_poly.pdbx_strand_id
1 'polypeptide(L)' 'MPNRKRSKKELRQRRISDKSFKIWNPDGTLFAEMEEGKWIKEPEI' A
#
# COMPACT_ATOMS: atom_id res chain seq x y z
N MET A 1 -32.09 22.82 4.47
CA MET A 1 -31.91 21.37 4.59
C MET A 1 -30.64 20.96 3.83
N PRO A 2 -29.53 20.57 4.49
CA PRO A 2 -28.33 20.21 3.74
C PRO A 2 -28.41 18.78 3.21
N ASN A 3 -27.93 18.65 1.98
CA ASN A 3 -28.14 17.58 1.02
C ASN A 3 -27.37 16.30 1.40
N ARG A 4 -28.11 15.23 1.73
CA ARG A 4 -27.62 13.93 2.21
C ARG A 4 -27.08 13.05 1.07
N LYS A 5 -26.09 13.53 0.30
CA LYS A 5 -25.44 12.77 -0.79
C LYS A 5 -23.90 12.86 -0.84
N ARG A 6 -23.23 13.23 0.25
CA ARG A 6 -21.77 13.11 0.40
C ARG A 6 -21.40 11.99 1.38
N SER A 7 -21.55 10.71 1.03
CA SER A 7 -20.97 9.65 1.91
C SER A 7 -20.87 8.23 1.35
N LYS A 8 -20.63 8.05 0.04
CA LYS A 8 -20.23 6.71 -0.46
C LYS A 8 -19.03 6.71 -1.39
N LYS A 9 -18.78 7.83 -2.11
CA LYS A 9 -17.65 7.93 -3.04
C LYS A 9 -16.33 8.28 -2.34
N GLU A 10 -16.34 9.22 -1.38
CA GLU A 10 -15.14 9.60 -0.62
C GLU A 10 -14.60 8.49 0.31
N LEU A 11 -15.45 7.58 0.78
CA LEU A 11 -15.05 6.45 1.62
C LEU A 11 -14.32 5.35 0.85
N ARG A 12 -14.47 5.28 -0.48
CA ARG A 12 -13.73 4.30 -1.32
C ARG A 12 -12.34 4.80 -1.74
N GLN A 13 -12.10 6.11 -1.73
CA GLN A 13 -10.84 6.70 -2.19
C GLN A 13 -9.73 6.72 -1.13
N ARG A 14 -10.07 6.59 0.15
CA ARG A 14 -9.08 6.48 1.26
C ARG A 14 -8.53 5.06 1.46
N ARG A 15 -8.89 4.11 0.59
CA ARG A 15 -8.51 2.69 0.71
C ARG A 15 -7.53 2.22 -0.37
N ILE A 16 -6.97 3.13 -1.15
CA ILE A 16 -5.64 2.90 -1.71
C ILE A 16 -4.69 3.23 -0.55
N SER A 17 -4.70 2.33 0.43
CA SER A 17 -3.73 2.36 1.52
C SER A 17 -2.37 2.28 0.85
N ASP A 18 -1.51 3.22 1.19
CA ASP A 18 -0.06 3.14 1.04
C ASP A 18 0.45 1.87 1.72
N LYS A 19 0.19 0.73 1.09
CA LYS A 19 0.52 -0.60 1.62
C LYS A 19 1.99 -0.82 1.35
N SER A 20 2.80 -0.53 2.35
CA SER A 20 4.15 -1.04 2.37
C SER A 20 4.14 -2.55 2.64
N PHE A 21 5.01 -3.29 1.97
CA PHE A 21 5.24 -4.70 2.27
C PHE A 21 6.73 -5.03 2.11
N LYS A 22 7.21 -5.92 2.98
CA LYS A 22 8.58 -6.42 3.00
C LYS A 22 8.56 -7.91 2.73
N ILE A 23 9.40 -8.37 1.82
CA ILE A 23 9.62 -9.77 1.51
C ILE A 23 10.97 -10.17 2.12
N TRP A 24 10.95 -11.22 2.93
CA TRP A 24 12.12 -11.75 3.61
C TRP A 24 12.46 -13.13 3.07
N ASN A 25 13.74 -13.39 2.90
CA ASN A 25 14.24 -14.72 2.61
C ASN A 25 14.18 -15.60 3.87
N PRO A 26 14.19 -16.95 3.73
CA PRO A 26 14.19 -17.87 4.87
C PRO A 26 15.42 -17.75 5.79
N ASP A 27 16.54 -17.23 5.27
CA ASP A 27 17.77 -16.96 6.04
C ASP A 27 17.67 -15.67 6.88
N GLY A 28 16.55 -14.95 6.80
CA GLY A 28 16.31 -13.70 7.52
C GLY A 28 16.80 -12.45 6.77
N THR A 29 17.34 -12.57 5.56
CA THR A 29 17.75 -11.40 4.77
C THR A 29 16.56 -10.75 4.08
N LEU A 30 16.56 -9.41 3.99
CA LEU A 30 15.51 -8.68 3.28
C LEU A 30 15.70 -8.87 1.76
N PHE A 31 14.71 -9.51 1.11
CA PHE A 31 14.71 -9.78 -0.32
C PHE A 31 14.22 -8.57 -1.11
N ALA A 32 13.05 -8.05 -0.76
CA ALA A 32 12.44 -6.92 -1.46
C ALA A 32 11.58 -6.06 -0.54
N GLU A 33 11.47 -4.77 -0.84
CA GLU A 33 10.68 -3.82 -0.07
C GLU A 33 9.96 -2.85 -1.00
N MET A 34 8.65 -2.74 -0.81
CA MET A 34 7.81 -1.74 -1.46
C MET A 34 7.24 -0.82 -0.37
N GLU A 35 7.33 0.49 -0.59
CA GLU A 35 6.67 1.51 0.23
C GLU A 35 5.85 2.42 -0.67
N GLU A 36 4.60 2.70 -0.27
CA GLU A 36 3.71 3.63 -0.98
C GLU A 36 3.58 3.34 -2.49
N GLY A 37 3.64 2.06 -2.89
CA GLY A 37 3.58 1.64 -4.30
C GLY A 37 4.88 1.80 -5.09
N LYS A 38 5.99 2.15 -4.44
CA LYS A 38 7.34 2.24 -5.05
C LYS A 38 8.26 1.18 -4.48
N TRP A 39 9.04 0.53 -5.35
CA TRP A 39 10.10 -0.38 -4.92
C TRP A 39 11.26 0.42 -4.32
N ILE A 40 11.53 0.18 -3.04
CA ILE A 40 12.71 0.70 -2.32
C ILE A 40 13.88 -0.27 -2.51
N LYS A 41 13.58 -1.57 -2.55
CA LYS A 41 14.54 -2.64 -2.81
C LYS A 41 13.92 -3.64 -3.79
N GLU A 42 14.50 -3.72 -4.97
CA GLU A 42 14.11 -4.67 -6.00
C GLU A 42 14.77 -6.04 -5.73
N PRO A 43 14.04 -7.14 -5.98
CA PRO A 43 14.65 -8.45 -5.95
C PRO A 43 15.62 -8.61 -7.12
N GLU A 44 16.90 -8.86 -6.83
CA GLU A 44 17.87 -9.27 -7.86
C GLU A 44 17.60 -10.74 -8.23
N ILE A 45 17.26 -10.98 -9.51
CA ILE A 45 16.90 -12.30 -10.09
C ILE A 45 18.15 -12.95 -10.67
#